data_AF-A0A2V9K464-F1
#
_entry.id   AF-A0A2V9K464-F1
#
_cell.length_a   1.000
_cell.length_b   1.000
_cell.length_c   1.000
_cell.angle_alpha   90.00
_cell.angle_beta   90.00
_cell.angle_gamma   90.00
#
_symmetry.space_group_name_H-M   'P 1'
#
loop_
_entity.id
_entity.type
_entity.pdbx_description
1 polymer ?
#
loop_
_entity_poly.entity_id
_entity_poly.type
_entity_poly.pdbx_seq_one_letter_code
_entity_poly.pdbx_strand_id
1 'polypeptide(L)'
;MAFRLVMDVFLSFREVRVGYSYRPVSEVSTWDLATKTALLDARHLIGDAFLTESLEFQLRQNLSPLDLVLEVQGEEEGDGSDRASSLYSVEPNLKEGPGSLRDLHRGRWIYKLLMAHPEKDLMAALERRGHLTAPQSAEVLRAAEWFWQARNWLHLVTGKRSDVLINNYQDRIARELGGLESQQWLSAHYAHAETLTAFRDSAVRRALQGPVRLGGVLLDNGTLRLEPEAGERAATACAAAALRSLWLGPVAGRFPTSCSSAASASMSKCAQSRSRSLKRWPGGSLPRRRSSRCSMIFSECSPTV
;
A
#
# COMPACT_ATOMS: atom_id res chain seq x y z
N MET A 1 -9.98 15.52 -31.30
CA MET A 1 -11.18 14.95 -31.96
C MET A 1 -11.71 13.71 -31.24
N ALA A 2 -10.89 12.69 -30.97
CA ALA A 2 -11.33 11.46 -30.28
C ALA A 2 -11.94 11.69 -28.88
N PHE A 3 -11.36 12.58 -28.08
CA PHE A 3 -11.86 12.90 -26.73
C PHE A 3 -13.31 13.43 -26.74
N ARG A 4 -13.62 14.35 -27.65
CA ARG A 4 -14.96 14.94 -27.76
C ARG A 4 -16.00 13.91 -28.21
N LEU A 5 -15.65 13.03 -29.15
CA LEU A 5 -16.50 11.91 -29.57
C LEU A 5 -16.81 10.94 -28.43
N VAL A 6 -15.81 10.61 -27.59
CA VAL A 6 -16.01 9.74 -26.42
C VAL A 6 -16.96 10.41 -25.43
N MET A 7 -16.73 11.68 -25.09
CA MET A 7 -17.59 12.40 -24.14
C MET A 7 -19.02 12.57 -24.67
N ASP A 8 -19.19 12.91 -25.94
CA ASP A 8 -20.51 13.07 -26.57
C ASP A 8 -21.29 11.73 -26.57
N VAL A 9 -20.64 10.60 -26.86
CA VAL A 9 -21.31 9.29 -26.83
C VAL A 9 -21.72 8.88 -25.41
N PHE A 10 -20.82 9.02 -24.43
CA PHE A 10 -21.10 8.52 -23.08
C PHE A 10 -22.01 9.43 -22.25
N LEU A 11 -21.90 10.75 -22.42
CA LEU A 11 -22.73 11.71 -21.68
C LEU A 11 -24.11 11.89 -22.34
N SER A 12 -24.17 11.99 -23.68
CA SER A 12 -25.42 12.36 -24.36
C SER A 12 -26.38 11.18 -24.60
N PHE A 13 -25.88 9.95 -24.79
CA PHE A 13 -26.75 8.81 -25.12
C PHE A 13 -27.10 7.89 -23.93
N ARG A 14 -26.36 7.92 -22.83
CA ARG A 14 -26.50 6.92 -21.75
C ARG A 14 -26.41 7.47 -20.32
N GLU A 15 -26.26 8.78 -20.12
CA GLU A 15 -26.08 9.42 -18.80
C GLU A 15 -24.96 8.77 -17.95
N VAL A 16 -23.95 8.17 -18.60
CA VAL A 16 -22.84 7.55 -17.88
C VAL A 16 -21.89 8.66 -17.44
N ARG A 17 -21.74 8.84 -16.12
CA ARG A 17 -20.75 9.77 -15.57
C ARG A 17 -19.34 9.24 -15.83
N VAL A 18 -18.74 9.64 -16.94
CA VAL A 18 -17.34 9.34 -17.25
C VAL A 18 -16.47 10.44 -16.62
N GLY A 19 -15.63 10.06 -15.66
CA GLY A 19 -14.56 10.95 -15.19
C GLY A 19 -13.41 10.95 -16.20
N TYR A 20 -12.93 12.14 -16.57
CA TYR A 20 -11.69 12.27 -17.35
C TYR A 20 -10.51 12.47 -16.40
N SER A 21 -9.49 11.61 -16.52
CA SER A 21 -8.26 11.71 -15.74
C SER A 21 -7.08 11.36 -16.64
N TYR A 22 -6.33 12.38 -17.08
CA TYR A 22 -5.02 12.20 -17.70
C TYR A 22 -3.94 12.31 -16.63
N ARG A 23 -3.07 11.31 -16.51
CA ARG A 23 -1.98 11.30 -15.54
C ARG A 23 -0.72 10.70 -16.17
N PRO A 24 0.39 11.46 -16.26
CA PRO A 24 1.62 10.95 -16.87
C PRO A 24 2.36 10.01 -15.91
N VAL A 25 2.86 8.89 -16.42
CA VAL A 25 3.56 7.85 -15.62
C VAL A 25 4.79 8.41 -14.88
N SER A 26 5.41 9.47 -15.40
CA SER A 26 6.52 10.16 -14.74
C SER A 26 6.16 10.83 -13.40
N GLU A 27 4.89 11.11 -13.16
CA GLU A 27 4.40 11.79 -11.96
C GLU A 27 3.82 10.84 -10.91
N VAL A 28 3.97 9.52 -11.08
CA VAL A 28 3.40 8.52 -10.14
C VAL A 28 3.79 8.81 -8.69
N SER A 29 5.01 9.30 -8.44
CA SER A 29 5.48 9.63 -7.10
C SER A 29 4.62 10.69 -6.39
N THR A 30 4.05 11.65 -7.12
CA THR A 30 3.27 12.78 -6.59
C THR A 30 1.79 12.46 -6.42
N TRP A 31 1.32 11.33 -6.95
CA TRP A 31 -0.09 10.95 -6.85
C TRP A 31 -0.47 10.60 -5.41
N ASP A 32 -1.72 10.89 -5.05
CA ASP A 32 -2.30 10.55 -3.77
C ASP A 32 -2.48 9.02 -3.64
N LEU A 33 -2.56 8.55 -2.39
CA LEU A 33 -2.67 7.13 -2.07
C LEU A 33 -3.86 6.48 -2.78
N ALA A 34 -5.03 7.13 -2.77
CA ALA A 34 -6.24 6.61 -3.39
C ALA A 34 -6.10 6.41 -4.91
N THR A 35 -5.42 7.33 -5.61
CA THR A 35 -5.12 7.15 -7.05
C THR A 35 -4.15 5.99 -7.27
N LYS A 36 -3.07 5.91 -6.49
CA LYS A 36 -2.08 4.83 -6.62
C LYS A 36 -2.71 3.45 -6.39
N THR A 37 -3.54 3.31 -5.35
CA THR A 37 -4.19 2.04 -4.99
C THR A 37 -5.26 1.65 -5.99
N ALA A 38 -6.06 2.60 -6.50
CA ALA A 38 -7.02 2.34 -7.56
C ALA A 38 -6.36 1.78 -8.84
N LEU A 39 -5.14 2.21 -9.15
CA LEU A 39 -4.39 1.74 -10.32
C LEU A 39 -3.62 0.43 -10.09
N LEU A 40 -3.57 -0.12 -8.87
CA LEU A 40 -3.00 -1.46 -8.62
C LEU A 40 -3.81 -2.60 -9.24
N ASP A 41 -5.09 -2.37 -9.52
CA ASP A 41 -5.98 -3.29 -10.22
C ASP A 41 -6.14 -2.96 -11.71
N ALA A 42 -5.31 -2.06 -12.25
CA ALA A 42 -5.31 -1.76 -13.67
C ALA A 42 -5.03 -3.02 -14.51
N ARG A 43 -5.71 -3.11 -15.66
CA ARG A 43 -5.49 -4.16 -16.66
C ARG A 43 -5.18 -3.51 -18.00
N HIS A 44 -4.12 -3.97 -18.66
CA HIS A 44 -3.87 -3.58 -20.05
C HIS A 44 -5.04 -4.04 -20.93
N LEU A 45 -5.70 -3.09 -21.59
CA LEU A 45 -6.77 -3.37 -22.56
C LEU A 45 -6.29 -3.19 -24.00
N ILE A 46 -5.67 -2.05 -24.27
CA ILE A 46 -5.17 -1.66 -25.59
C ILE A 46 -4.15 -0.53 -25.44
N GLY A 47 -3.27 -0.37 -26.44
CA GLY A 47 -2.28 0.70 -26.52
C GLY A 47 -0.86 0.16 -26.39
N ASP A 48 0.06 1.03 -25.99
CA ASP A 48 1.46 0.64 -25.77
C ASP A 48 1.61 -0.15 -24.46
N ALA A 49 2.09 -1.39 -24.57
CA ALA A 49 2.35 -2.26 -23.44
C ALA A 49 3.46 -1.69 -22.53
N PHE A 50 4.45 -1.01 -23.10
CA PHE A 50 5.57 -0.42 -22.36
C PHE A 50 5.08 0.63 -21.35
N LEU A 51 4.05 1.41 -21.70
CA LEU A 51 3.45 2.38 -20.77
C LEU A 51 2.77 1.69 -19.59
N THR A 52 2.14 0.54 -19.81
CA THR A 52 1.47 -0.21 -18.74
C THR A 52 2.48 -0.87 -17.81
N GLU A 53 3.52 -1.49 -18.37
CA GLU A 53 4.63 -2.06 -17.60
C GLU A 53 5.37 -0.97 -16.80
N SER A 54 5.61 0.20 -17.41
CA SER A 54 6.21 1.36 -16.75
C SER A 54 5.35 1.87 -15.60
N LEU A 55 4.03 1.93 -15.79
CA LEU A 55 3.09 2.31 -14.73
C LEU A 55 3.14 1.31 -13.56
N GLU A 56 3.06 0.01 -13.85
CA GLU A 56 3.12 -1.04 -12.82
C GLU A 56 4.44 -0.98 -12.04
N PHE A 57 5.56 -0.78 -12.74
CA PHE A 57 6.86 -0.60 -12.13
C PHE A 57 6.90 0.63 -11.22
N GLN A 58 6.47 1.79 -11.72
CA GLN A 58 6.46 3.04 -10.95
C GLN A 58 5.54 2.96 -9.73
N LEU A 59 4.37 2.33 -9.84
CA LEU A 59 3.47 2.12 -8.69
C LEU A 59 4.17 1.30 -7.59
N ARG A 60 4.84 0.20 -7.94
CA ARG A 60 5.56 -0.65 -6.97
C ARG A 60 6.75 0.04 -6.31
N GLN A 61 7.40 1.00 -7.00
CA GLN A 61 8.48 1.79 -6.41
C GLN A 61 7.98 2.89 -5.47
N ASN A 62 6.76 3.39 -5.69
CA ASN A 62 6.22 4.57 -5.01
C ASN A 62 5.04 4.27 -4.06
N LEU A 63 4.77 2.99 -3.80
CA LEU A 63 3.70 2.54 -2.90
C LEU A 63 4.20 1.36 -2.05
N SER A 64 4.23 1.56 -0.74
CA SER A 64 4.61 0.53 0.22
C SER A 64 3.37 -0.21 0.72
N PRO A 65 3.46 -1.53 1.01
CA PRO A 65 2.38 -2.24 1.70
C PRO A 65 2.07 -1.62 3.07
N LEU A 66 3.02 -0.94 3.71
CA LEU A 66 2.81 -0.28 5.00
C LEU A 66 1.96 1.00 4.89
N ASP A 67 1.96 1.68 3.74
CA ASP A 67 1.07 2.83 3.51
C ASP A 67 -0.40 2.39 3.60
N LEU A 68 -0.71 1.21 3.06
CA LEU A 68 -2.03 0.60 3.15
C LEU A 68 -2.36 0.09 4.55
N VAL A 69 -1.38 -0.46 5.28
CA VAL A 69 -1.59 -0.88 6.67
C VAL A 69 -1.94 0.31 7.56
N LEU A 70 -1.27 1.44 7.36
CA LEU A 70 -1.57 2.69 8.08
C LEU A 70 -2.94 3.25 7.70
N GLU A 71 -3.35 3.15 6.43
CA GLU A 71 -4.72 3.52 6.00
C GLU A 71 -5.76 2.66 6.73
N VAL A 72 -5.55 1.34 6.81
CA VAL A 72 -6.46 0.42 7.52
C VAL A 72 -6.55 0.78 9.00
N GLN A 73 -5.41 0.95 9.67
CA GLN A 73 -5.38 1.30 11.10
C GLN A 73 -6.02 2.66 11.38
N GLY A 74 -5.75 3.66 10.53
CA GLY A 74 -6.34 4.99 10.68
C GLY A 74 -7.86 5.01 10.55
N GLU A 75 -8.44 4.12 9.74
CA GLU A 75 -9.90 3.96 9.67
C GLU A 75 -10.48 3.21 10.87
N GLU A 76 -9.76 2.26 11.45
CA GLU A 76 -10.18 1.55 12.66
C GLU A 76 -10.09 2.41 13.92
N GLU A 77 -9.08 3.29 14.01
CA GLU A 77 -8.87 4.22 15.13
C GLU A 77 -9.70 5.51 15.03
N GLY A 78 -10.13 5.88 13.82
CA GLY A 78 -10.82 7.14 13.54
C GLY A 78 -12.30 7.13 13.94
N ASP A 79 -12.60 7.61 15.14
CA ASP A 79 -13.94 8.01 15.66
C ASP A 79 -14.58 9.21 14.90
N GLY A 80 -14.29 9.38 13.61
CA GLY A 80 -14.44 10.65 12.87
C GLY A 80 -15.34 10.65 11.65
N SER A 81 -16.15 9.62 11.43
CA SER A 81 -17.29 9.73 10.52
C SER A 81 -18.46 8.95 11.08
N ASP A 82 -19.68 9.35 10.71
CA ASP A 82 -20.94 8.64 10.93
C ASP A 82 -20.98 7.20 10.31
N ARG A 83 -19.83 6.52 10.20
CA ARG A 83 -19.56 5.26 9.50
C ARG A 83 -18.79 4.25 10.35
N ALA A 84 -18.80 4.35 11.68
CA ALA A 84 -18.50 3.18 12.51
C ALA A 84 -19.65 2.16 12.40
N SER A 85 -19.92 1.66 11.19
CA SER A 85 -20.78 0.50 11.03
C SER A 85 -19.98 -0.67 11.57
N SER A 86 -20.43 -1.20 12.71
CA SER A 86 -19.98 -2.52 13.16
C SER A 86 -20.17 -3.54 12.03
N LEU A 87 -19.34 -4.59 12.01
CA LEU A 87 -19.48 -5.70 11.06
C LEU A 87 -20.92 -6.26 11.07
N TYR A 88 -21.57 -6.25 12.23
CA TYR A 88 -22.96 -6.68 12.41
C TYR A 88 -23.96 -5.50 12.40
N SER A 89 -23.84 -4.59 11.44
CA SER A 89 -24.79 -3.48 11.26
C SER A 89 -26.15 -3.99 10.76
N VAL A 90 -27.24 -3.53 11.38
CA VAL A 90 -28.63 -3.84 10.94
C VAL A 90 -28.85 -3.50 9.47
N GLU A 91 -28.23 -2.43 8.98
CA GLU A 91 -28.20 -2.07 7.56
C GLU A 91 -26.75 -2.14 7.07
N PRO A 92 -26.30 -3.30 6.56
CA PRO A 92 -24.90 -3.49 6.21
C PRO A 92 -24.55 -2.71 4.95
N ASN A 93 -23.34 -2.15 4.93
CA ASN A 93 -22.76 -1.52 3.74
C ASN A 93 -21.93 -2.55 2.97
N LEU A 94 -22.36 -2.86 1.75
CA LEU A 94 -21.74 -3.88 0.92
C LEU A 94 -20.39 -3.44 0.31
N LYS A 95 -20.07 -2.15 0.39
CA LYS A 95 -18.89 -1.57 -0.27
C LYS A 95 -17.81 -1.12 0.69
N GLU A 96 -18.21 -0.38 1.72
CA GLU A 96 -17.34 0.32 2.64
C GLU A 96 -17.61 -0.17 4.05
N GLY A 97 -16.61 -0.11 4.93
CA GLY A 97 -16.71 -0.58 6.31
C GLY A 97 -16.21 -2.02 6.51
N PRO A 98 -16.26 -2.52 7.75
CA PRO A 98 -15.74 -3.83 8.13
C PRO A 98 -16.44 -4.97 7.38
N GLY A 99 -15.65 -5.91 6.85
CA GLY A 99 -16.12 -7.09 6.14
C GLY A 99 -16.75 -6.80 4.77
N SER A 100 -16.55 -5.61 4.22
CA SER A 100 -17.09 -5.22 2.90
C SER A 100 -16.13 -5.52 1.75
N LEU A 101 -16.56 -5.21 0.52
CA LEU A 101 -15.67 -5.27 -0.66
C LEU A 101 -14.40 -4.40 -0.51
N ARG A 102 -14.43 -3.35 0.31
CA ARG A 102 -13.25 -2.54 0.61
C ARG A 102 -12.17 -3.35 1.32
N ASP A 103 -12.55 -4.22 2.26
CA ASP A 103 -11.61 -5.07 2.99
C ASP A 103 -10.98 -6.12 2.06
N LEU A 104 -11.78 -6.69 1.16
CA LEU A 104 -11.26 -7.55 0.09
C LEU A 104 -10.19 -6.83 -0.74
N HIS A 105 -10.47 -5.61 -1.21
CA HIS A 105 -9.53 -4.85 -2.03
C HIS A 105 -8.24 -4.52 -1.27
N ARG A 106 -8.35 -4.09 -0.01
CA ARG A 106 -7.20 -3.83 0.86
C ARG A 106 -6.32 -5.04 1.04
N GLY A 107 -6.90 -6.18 1.39
CA GLY A 107 -6.15 -7.43 1.53
C GLY A 107 -5.43 -7.79 0.23
N ARG A 108 -6.11 -7.68 -0.92
CA ARG A 108 -5.52 -7.93 -2.23
C ARG A 108 -4.38 -6.97 -2.57
N TRP A 109 -4.55 -5.67 -2.33
CA TRP A 109 -3.53 -4.65 -2.61
C TRP A 109 -2.29 -4.84 -1.74
N ILE A 110 -2.47 -5.09 -0.44
CA ILE A 110 -1.35 -5.39 0.47
C ILE A 110 -0.60 -6.62 -0.04
N TYR A 111 -1.30 -7.72 -0.34
CA TYR A 111 -0.65 -8.91 -0.88
C TYR A 111 0.05 -8.66 -2.22
N LYS A 112 -0.55 -7.91 -3.15
CA LYS A 112 0.06 -7.54 -4.43
C LYS A 112 1.39 -6.81 -4.25
N LEU A 113 1.47 -5.92 -3.27
CA LEU A 113 2.69 -5.16 -2.94
C LEU A 113 3.74 -6.02 -2.23
N LEU A 114 3.31 -7.05 -1.47
CA LEU A 114 4.22 -8.04 -0.88
C LEU A 114 4.80 -9.01 -1.91
N MET A 115 4.16 -9.17 -3.07
CA MET A 115 4.71 -9.98 -4.15
C MET A 115 5.84 -9.23 -4.87
N ALA A 116 6.94 -9.93 -5.17
CA ALA A 116 8.08 -9.36 -5.90
C ALA A 116 7.74 -8.94 -7.34
N HIS A 117 6.77 -9.63 -7.97
CA HIS A 117 6.35 -9.39 -9.34
C HIS A 117 4.82 -9.41 -9.44
N PRO A 118 4.24 -8.75 -10.47
CA PRO A 118 2.82 -8.89 -10.79
C PRO A 118 2.46 -10.36 -11.04
N GLU A 119 1.41 -10.83 -10.38
CA GLU A 119 0.86 -12.17 -10.57
C GLU A 119 -0.48 -12.04 -11.31
N LYS A 120 -0.66 -12.79 -12.40
CA LYS A 120 -1.93 -12.79 -13.16
C LYS A 120 -3.09 -13.31 -12.32
N ASP A 121 -2.83 -14.34 -11.52
CA ASP A 121 -3.75 -14.88 -10.53
C ASP A 121 -3.13 -14.75 -9.13
N LEU A 122 -3.60 -13.74 -8.40
CA LEU A 122 -3.14 -13.46 -7.05
C LEU A 122 -3.45 -14.61 -6.09
N MET A 123 -4.65 -15.21 -6.17
CA MET A 123 -5.07 -16.21 -5.18
C MET A 123 -4.23 -17.49 -5.33
N ALA A 124 -4.03 -17.95 -6.55
CA ALA A 124 -3.14 -19.07 -6.83
C ALA A 124 -1.69 -18.77 -6.42
N ALA A 125 -1.22 -17.52 -6.58
CA ALA A 125 0.10 -17.13 -6.11
C ALA A 125 0.24 -17.15 -4.58
N LEU A 126 -0.81 -16.73 -3.86
CA LEU A 126 -0.87 -16.80 -2.40
C LEU A 126 -0.86 -18.25 -1.90
N GLU A 127 -1.57 -19.14 -2.58
CA GLU A 127 -1.55 -20.58 -2.29
C GLU A 127 -0.15 -21.19 -2.49
N ARG A 128 0.48 -20.96 -3.65
CA ARG A 128 1.83 -21.47 -3.95
C ARG A 128 2.88 -21.01 -2.93
N ARG A 129 2.70 -19.82 -2.36
CA ARG A 129 3.61 -19.24 -1.36
C ARG A 129 3.23 -19.59 0.08
N GLY A 130 2.17 -20.37 0.28
CA GLY A 130 1.68 -20.77 1.60
C GLY A 130 1.11 -19.62 2.43
N HIS A 131 0.71 -18.51 1.80
CA HIS A 131 0.03 -17.40 2.48
C HIS A 131 -1.44 -17.70 2.74
N LEU A 132 -2.05 -18.50 1.86
CA LEU A 132 -3.38 -19.05 2.01
C LEU A 132 -3.36 -20.54 1.68
N THR A 133 -4.27 -21.29 2.25
CA THR A 133 -4.59 -22.64 1.79
C THR A 133 -5.65 -22.58 0.69
N ALA A 134 -5.72 -23.60 -0.17
CA ALA A 134 -6.75 -23.66 -1.22
C ALA A 134 -8.19 -23.53 -0.67
N PRO A 135 -8.57 -24.14 0.48
CA PRO A 135 -9.87 -23.91 1.09
C PRO A 135 -10.12 -22.44 1.49
N GLN A 136 -9.14 -21.77 2.10
CA GLN A 136 -9.26 -20.35 2.48
C GLN A 136 -9.42 -19.44 1.26
N SER A 137 -8.62 -19.70 0.22
CA SER A 137 -8.71 -18.98 -1.04
C SER A 137 -10.10 -19.12 -1.69
N ALA A 138 -10.62 -20.34 -1.75
CA ALA A 138 -11.96 -20.61 -2.24
C ALA A 138 -13.05 -19.93 -1.40
N GLU A 139 -12.87 -19.84 -0.08
CA GLU A 139 -13.79 -19.15 0.82
C GLU A 139 -13.82 -17.64 0.57
N VAL A 140 -12.66 -17.01 0.42
CA VAL A 140 -12.55 -15.57 0.07
C VAL A 140 -13.20 -15.28 -1.28
N LEU A 141 -13.01 -16.15 -2.28
CA LEU A 141 -13.64 -16.01 -3.59
C LEU A 141 -15.16 -16.17 -3.53
N ARG A 142 -15.68 -17.12 -2.74
CA ARG A 142 -17.13 -17.25 -2.49
C ARG A 142 -17.70 -16.04 -1.79
N ALA A 143 -17.00 -15.50 -0.80
CA ALA A 143 -17.41 -14.27 -0.11
C ALA A 143 -17.42 -13.07 -1.07
N ALA A 144 -16.40 -12.92 -1.92
CA ALA A 144 -16.38 -11.86 -2.94
C ALA A 144 -17.58 -11.96 -3.89
N GLU A 145 -17.89 -13.16 -4.38
CA GLU A 145 -19.03 -13.42 -5.25
C GLU A 145 -20.37 -13.10 -4.56
N TRP A 146 -20.54 -13.50 -3.29
CA TRP A 146 -21.72 -13.14 -2.50
C TRP A 146 -21.95 -11.62 -2.47
N PHE A 147 -20.91 -10.85 -2.18
CA PHE A 147 -20.99 -9.39 -2.11
C PHE A 147 -21.25 -8.76 -3.49
N TRP A 148 -20.65 -9.28 -4.57
CA TRP A 148 -20.93 -8.80 -5.92
C TRP A 148 -22.37 -9.07 -6.34
N GLN A 149 -22.90 -10.26 -6.10
CA GLN A 149 -24.29 -10.61 -6.39
C GLN A 149 -25.26 -9.71 -5.62
N ALA A 150 -25.05 -9.57 -4.30
CA ALA A 150 -25.90 -8.74 -3.45
C ALA A 150 -25.90 -7.27 -3.89
N ARG A 151 -24.70 -6.73 -4.19
CA ARG A 151 -24.52 -5.35 -4.65
C ARG A 151 -25.16 -5.11 -6.01
N ASN A 152 -24.99 -6.03 -6.96
CA ASN A 152 -25.58 -5.92 -8.29
C ASN A 152 -27.11 -5.98 -8.21
N TRP A 153 -27.64 -6.92 -7.44
CA TRP A 153 -29.07 -7.01 -7.18
C TRP A 153 -29.64 -5.70 -6.60
N LEU A 154 -28.95 -5.11 -5.61
CA LEU A 154 -29.40 -3.87 -4.97
C LEU A 154 -29.43 -2.69 -5.96
N HIS A 155 -28.42 -2.56 -6.83
CA HIS A 155 -28.41 -1.53 -7.88
C HIS A 155 -29.56 -1.74 -8.88
N LEU A 156 -29.83 -2.99 -9.27
CA LEU A 156 -30.90 -3.32 -10.21
C LEU A 156 -32.29 -3.02 -9.62
N VAL A 157 -32.53 -3.41 -8.36
CA VAL A 157 -33.81 -3.22 -7.69
C VAL A 157 -34.09 -1.76 -7.35
N THR A 158 -33.05 -1.00 -6.99
CA THR A 158 -33.20 0.43 -6.65
C THR A 158 -33.17 1.35 -7.87
N GLY A 159 -32.71 0.86 -9.03
CA GLY A 159 -32.53 1.65 -10.24
C GLY A 159 -31.47 2.75 -10.11
N LYS A 160 -30.65 2.71 -9.05
CA LYS A 160 -29.61 3.71 -8.76
C LYS A 160 -28.44 3.04 -8.06
N ARG A 161 -27.33 3.78 -7.94
CA ARG A 161 -26.21 3.33 -7.10
C ARG A 161 -26.65 3.34 -5.63
N SER A 162 -26.75 2.16 -5.03
CA SER A 162 -26.99 1.97 -3.59
C SER A 162 -26.03 0.94 -3.02
N ASP A 163 -25.29 1.33 -1.98
CA ASP A 163 -24.25 0.49 -1.37
C ASP A 163 -24.66 -0.05 0.01
N VAL A 164 -25.80 0.41 0.55
CA VAL A 164 -26.33 0.05 1.88
C VAL A 164 -27.60 -0.78 1.72
N LEU A 165 -27.62 -1.97 2.32
CA LEU A 165 -28.78 -2.84 2.33
C LEU A 165 -29.74 -2.43 3.46
N ILE A 166 -30.60 -1.45 3.16
CA ILE A 166 -31.63 -1.00 4.10
C ILE A 166 -32.65 -2.10 4.39
N ASN A 167 -33.30 -2.04 5.55
CA ASN A 167 -34.19 -3.09 6.05
C ASN A 167 -35.29 -3.49 5.04
N ASN A 168 -35.87 -2.51 4.34
CA ASN A 168 -36.93 -2.72 3.33
C ASN A 168 -36.55 -3.67 2.18
N TYR A 169 -35.25 -3.90 1.93
CA TYR A 169 -34.78 -4.79 0.88
C TYR A 169 -34.32 -6.15 1.38
N GLN A 170 -34.22 -6.37 2.71
CA GLN A 170 -33.63 -7.57 3.30
C GLN A 170 -34.49 -8.83 3.07
N ASP A 171 -35.81 -8.74 3.24
CA ASP A 171 -36.72 -9.85 2.92
C ASP A 171 -36.69 -10.18 1.42
N ARG A 172 -36.58 -9.15 0.59
CA ARG A 172 -36.64 -9.30 -0.86
C ARG A 172 -35.35 -9.94 -1.41
N ILE A 173 -34.18 -9.49 -0.96
CA ILE A 173 -32.89 -10.06 -1.39
C ILE A 173 -32.75 -11.52 -0.93
N ALA A 174 -33.20 -11.82 0.29
CA ALA A 174 -33.15 -13.17 0.84
C ALA A 174 -33.97 -14.15 0.01
N ARG A 175 -35.19 -13.76 -0.38
CA ARG A 175 -36.06 -14.55 -1.24
C ARG A 175 -35.52 -14.68 -2.67
N GLU A 176 -35.01 -13.61 -3.27
CA GLU A 176 -34.64 -13.59 -4.69
C GLU A 176 -33.25 -14.17 -4.98
N LEU A 177 -32.26 -13.96 -4.11
CA LEU A 177 -30.91 -14.52 -4.29
C LEU A 177 -30.71 -15.84 -3.55
N GLY A 178 -31.29 -15.97 -2.35
CA GLY A 178 -31.05 -17.14 -1.49
C GLY A 178 -32.18 -18.17 -1.51
N GLY A 179 -33.41 -17.77 -1.83
CA GLY A 179 -34.59 -18.58 -1.49
C GLY A 179 -34.71 -18.80 0.02
N LEU A 180 -34.20 -17.86 0.83
CA LEU A 180 -34.07 -17.94 2.28
C LEU A 180 -34.97 -16.91 2.97
N GLU A 181 -35.14 -17.08 4.28
CA GLU A 181 -35.65 -16.02 5.15
C GLU A 181 -34.57 -14.93 5.37
N SER A 182 -35.01 -13.69 5.63
CA SER A 182 -34.12 -12.54 5.83
C SER A 182 -33.03 -12.78 6.88
N GLN A 183 -33.41 -13.35 8.03
CA GLN A 183 -32.45 -13.63 9.10
C GLN A 183 -31.38 -14.67 8.71
N GLN A 184 -31.76 -15.69 7.93
CA GLN A 184 -30.83 -16.70 7.43
C GLN A 184 -29.86 -16.10 6.41
N TRP A 185 -30.38 -15.25 5.52
CA TRP A 185 -29.55 -14.56 4.53
C TRP A 185 -28.57 -13.60 5.20
N LEU A 186 -29.00 -12.82 6.19
CA LEU A 186 -28.14 -11.93 6.96
C LEU A 186 -27.06 -12.70 7.73
N SER A 187 -27.41 -13.84 8.34
CA SER A 187 -26.43 -14.70 9.01
C SER A 187 -25.34 -15.18 8.05
N ALA A 188 -25.72 -15.65 6.86
CA ALA A 188 -24.76 -16.03 5.82
C ALA A 188 -23.94 -14.83 5.33
N HIS A 189 -24.55 -13.66 5.19
CA HIS A 189 -23.85 -12.44 4.82
C HIS A 189 -22.76 -12.06 5.82
N TYR A 190 -23.04 -12.12 7.13
CA TYR A 190 -22.03 -11.82 8.14
C TYR A 190 -20.91 -12.85 8.18
N ALA A 191 -21.19 -14.14 7.95
CA ALA A 191 -20.14 -15.15 7.81
C ALA A 191 -19.19 -14.81 6.65
N HIS A 192 -19.72 -14.38 5.50
CA HIS A 192 -18.88 -13.91 4.40
C HIS A 192 -18.12 -12.62 4.72
N ALA A 193 -18.72 -11.70 5.48
CA ALA A 193 -18.07 -10.47 5.93
C ALA A 193 -16.87 -10.76 6.86
N GLU A 194 -17.01 -11.75 7.76
CA GLU A 194 -15.93 -12.25 8.61
C GLU A 194 -14.79 -12.85 7.77
N THR A 195 -15.11 -13.64 6.73
CA THR A 195 -14.10 -14.17 5.80
C THR A 195 -13.27 -13.04 5.15
N LEU A 196 -13.93 -11.97 4.68
CA LEU A 196 -13.23 -10.85 4.04
C LEU A 196 -12.37 -10.06 5.02
N THR A 197 -12.85 -9.86 6.25
CA THR A 197 -12.10 -9.23 7.33
C THR A 197 -10.87 -10.05 7.69
N ALA A 198 -11.03 -11.36 7.89
CA ALA A 198 -9.93 -12.26 8.20
C ALA A 198 -8.88 -12.31 7.09
N PHE A 199 -9.30 -12.23 5.82
CA PHE A 199 -8.39 -12.14 4.68
C PHE A 199 -7.58 -10.83 4.70
N ARG A 200 -8.23 -9.68 4.90
CA ARG A 200 -7.54 -8.39 5.06
C ARG A 200 -6.54 -8.44 6.21
N ASP A 201 -6.95 -8.93 7.37
CA ASP A 201 -6.12 -8.99 8.57
C ASP A 201 -4.92 -9.92 8.38
N SER A 202 -5.10 -11.01 7.62
CA SER A 202 -4.00 -11.90 7.25
C SER A 202 -2.95 -11.18 6.39
N ALA A 203 -3.39 -10.30 5.48
CA ALA A 203 -2.51 -9.49 4.65
C ALA A 203 -1.74 -8.45 5.48
N VAL A 204 -2.44 -7.74 6.38
CA VAL A 204 -1.84 -6.78 7.31
C VAL A 204 -0.80 -7.46 8.20
N ARG A 205 -1.15 -8.59 8.82
CA ARG A 205 -0.22 -9.38 9.65
C ARG A 205 1.01 -9.78 8.85
N ARG A 206 0.84 -10.22 7.60
CA ARG A 206 1.96 -10.60 6.74
C ARG A 206 2.86 -9.41 6.40
N ALA A 207 2.28 -8.26 6.11
CA ALA A 207 3.05 -7.03 5.86
C ALA A 207 3.87 -6.63 7.08
N LEU A 208 3.31 -6.73 8.28
CA LEU A 208 4.00 -6.42 9.54
C LEU A 208 5.09 -7.43 9.90
N GLN A 209 4.98 -8.69 9.46
CA GLN A 209 6.04 -9.69 9.62
C GLN A 209 7.24 -9.44 8.70
N GLY A 210 7.07 -8.75 7.59
CA GLY A 210 8.16 -8.49 6.64
C GLY A 210 8.60 -9.71 5.80
N PRO A 211 9.65 -9.54 4.98
CA PRO A 211 10.51 -8.35 4.91
C PRO A 211 9.87 -7.17 4.16
N VAL A 212 9.92 -5.95 4.72
CA VAL A 212 9.53 -4.69 4.03
C VAL A 212 10.63 -3.65 4.20
N ARG A 213 11.01 -2.98 3.10
CA ARG A 213 12.04 -1.92 3.10
C ARG A 213 11.38 -0.55 3.02
N LEU A 214 11.84 0.36 3.89
CA LEU A 214 11.36 1.74 3.99
C LEU A 214 12.56 2.67 4.20
N GLY A 215 13.05 3.33 3.14
CA GLY A 215 13.98 4.46 3.26
C GLY A 215 15.16 4.24 4.23
N GLY A 216 15.88 3.12 4.12
CA GLY A 216 16.99 2.77 5.01
C GLY A 216 16.61 1.98 6.27
N VAL A 217 15.34 1.59 6.42
CA VAL A 217 14.85 0.71 7.49
C VAL A 217 14.31 -0.59 6.86
N LEU A 218 14.64 -1.72 7.47
CA LEU A 218 14.14 -3.05 7.13
C LEU A 218 13.24 -3.55 8.28
N LEU A 219 11.96 -3.75 7.99
CA LEU A 219 11.06 -4.53 8.83
C LEU A 219 11.25 -6.01 8.51
N ASP A 220 11.71 -6.80 9.47
CA ASP A 220 11.91 -8.25 9.32
C ASP A 220 11.52 -8.98 10.61
N ASN A 221 10.66 -9.99 10.50
CA ASN A 221 10.05 -10.73 11.59
C ASN A 221 9.44 -9.82 12.68
N GLY A 222 8.74 -8.77 12.27
CA GLY A 222 8.14 -7.79 13.19
C GLY A 222 9.12 -6.86 13.90
N THR A 223 10.41 -6.90 13.54
CA THR A 223 11.45 -6.05 14.12
C THR A 223 11.96 -5.05 13.09
N LEU A 224 12.07 -3.78 13.47
CA LEU A 224 12.70 -2.75 12.65
C LEU A 224 14.23 -2.78 12.83
N ARG A 225 14.95 -2.91 11.73
CA ARG A 225 16.41 -2.85 11.67
C ARG A 225 16.82 -1.67 10.78
N LEU A 226 17.77 -0.86 11.23
CA LEU A 226 18.38 0.14 10.36
C LEU A 226 19.29 -0.58 9.36
N GLU A 227 19.08 -0.35 8.08
CA GLU A 227 20.04 -0.75 7.07
C GLU A 227 21.21 0.23 7.08
N PRO A 228 22.47 -0.24 7.16
CA PRO A 228 23.61 0.64 7.01
C PRO A 228 23.53 1.27 5.63
N GLU A 229 23.61 2.60 5.57
CA GLU A 229 23.58 3.34 4.31
C GLU A 229 24.63 2.75 3.36
N ALA A 230 24.34 2.73 2.05
CA ALA A 230 25.23 2.14 1.05
C ALA A 230 26.68 2.66 1.12
N GLY A 231 26.91 3.85 1.69
CA GLY A 231 28.25 4.40 1.96
C GLY A 231 29.04 3.67 3.06
N GLU A 232 28.39 3.09 4.07
CA GLU A 232 29.04 2.36 5.15
C GLU A 232 29.47 0.95 4.73
N ARG A 233 28.70 0.30 3.84
CA ARG A 233 29.07 -1.01 3.26
C ARG A 233 30.33 -0.92 2.38
N ALA A 234 30.51 0.18 1.64
CA ALA A 234 31.74 0.43 0.90
C ALA A 234 32.94 0.62 1.84
N ALA A 235 32.76 1.35 2.95
CA ALA A 235 33.80 1.56 3.95
C ALA A 235 34.15 0.27 4.73
N THR A 236 33.16 -0.56 5.10
CA THR A 236 33.40 -1.85 5.78
C THR A 236 33.96 -2.91 4.85
N ALA A 237 33.53 -2.97 3.58
CA ALA A 237 34.13 -3.85 2.59
C ALA A 237 35.58 -3.44 2.28
N CYS A 238 35.86 -2.14 2.19
CA CYS A 238 37.21 -1.61 1.99
C CYS A 238 38.10 -1.82 3.23
N ALA A 239 37.56 -1.67 4.45
CA ALA A 239 38.27 -1.96 5.69
C ALA A 239 38.54 -3.46 5.87
N ALA A 240 37.58 -4.33 5.52
CA ALA A 240 37.75 -5.78 5.54
C ALA A 240 38.74 -6.27 4.47
N ALA A 241 38.77 -5.65 3.29
CA ALA A 241 39.77 -5.91 2.26
C ALA A 241 41.18 -5.45 2.70
N ALA A 242 41.29 -4.27 3.32
CA ALA A 242 42.54 -3.75 3.87
C ALA A 242 43.08 -4.62 5.03
N LEU A 243 42.22 -5.10 5.92
CA LEU A 243 42.58 -6.02 6.99
C LEU A 243 42.98 -7.41 6.47
N ARG A 244 42.37 -7.89 5.38
CA ARG A 244 42.79 -9.14 4.70
C ARG A 244 44.17 -9.02 4.06
N SER A 245 44.52 -7.86 3.49
CA SER A 245 45.89 -7.61 2.97
C SER A 245 46.96 -7.41 4.05
N LEU A 246 46.55 -7.17 5.31
CA LEU A 246 47.45 -7.09 6.47
C LEU A 246 47.73 -8.48 7.09
N TRP A 247 46.88 -9.47 6.82
CA TRP A 247 47.02 -10.85 7.33
C TRP A 247 47.52 -11.85 6.28
N LEU A 248 47.28 -11.60 5.01
CA LEU A 248 47.89 -12.33 3.90
C LEU A 248 48.98 -11.42 3.33
N GLY A 249 50.24 -11.73 3.64
CA GLY A 249 51.41 -11.01 3.14
C GLY A 249 51.41 -10.84 1.61
N PRO A 250 52.28 -9.99 1.06
CA PRO A 250 52.15 -9.48 -0.30
C PRO A 250 52.22 -10.62 -1.33
N VAL A 251 51.07 -10.99 -1.89
CA VAL A 251 51.03 -11.77 -3.13
C VAL A 251 51.10 -10.77 -4.28
N ALA A 252 52.20 -10.81 -5.01
CA ALA A 252 52.40 -10.02 -6.21
C ALA A 252 51.31 -10.36 -7.26
N GLY A 253 50.37 -9.45 -7.46
CA GLY A 253 49.33 -9.54 -8.47
C GLY A 253 48.66 -8.19 -8.67
N ARG A 254 48.66 -7.69 -9.92
CA ARG A 254 48.24 -6.34 -10.34
C ARG A 254 46.95 -5.84 -9.67
N PHE A 255 47.03 -4.69 -8.99
CA PHE A 255 45.87 -3.88 -8.61
C PHE A 255 45.27 -3.18 -9.85
N PRO A 256 43.95 -3.09 -10.00
CA PRO A 256 43.32 -2.17 -10.95
C PRO A 256 43.43 -0.73 -10.44
N THR A 257 44.12 0.12 -11.18
CA THR A 257 44.23 1.56 -10.96
C THR A 257 42.95 2.27 -11.41
N SER A 258 41.93 2.35 -10.56
CA SER A 258 40.85 3.35 -10.71
C SER A 258 40.04 3.51 -9.43
N CYS A 259 40.68 3.95 -8.34
CA CYS A 259 39.94 4.43 -7.15
C CYS A 259 40.86 5.31 -6.28
N SER A 260 41.26 6.49 -6.78
CA SER A 260 42.11 7.40 -6.01
C SER A 260 41.69 8.86 -6.02
N SER A 261 40.44 9.21 -6.33
CA SER A 261 39.99 10.61 -6.27
C SER A 261 38.72 10.88 -5.46
N ALA A 262 37.96 9.87 -5.01
CA ALA A 262 36.72 10.10 -4.25
C ALA A 262 36.87 9.97 -2.72
N ALA A 263 37.95 9.35 -2.21
CA ALA A 263 38.10 9.04 -0.79
C ALA A 263 38.67 10.21 0.06
N SER A 264 39.36 11.18 -0.54
CA SER A 264 39.99 12.29 0.21
C SER A 264 39.03 13.41 0.60
N ALA A 265 37.85 13.51 -0.03
CA ALA A 265 36.89 14.60 0.22
C ALA A 265 35.89 14.30 1.36
N SER A 266 35.70 13.03 1.74
CA SER A 266 34.70 12.63 2.74
C SER A 266 35.25 12.59 4.18
N MET A 267 36.55 12.31 4.35
CA MET A 267 37.17 12.21 5.69
C MET A 267 37.37 13.55 6.41
N SER A 268 37.47 14.67 5.70
CA SER A 268 37.66 15.99 6.34
C SER A 268 36.37 16.56 6.95
N LYS A 269 35.18 16.19 6.43
CA LYS A 269 33.89 16.66 6.98
C LYS A 269 33.40 15.86 8.19
N CYS A 270 33.78 14.58 8.31
CA CYS A 270 33.32 13.75 9.42
C CYS A 270 34.14 13.96 10.72
N ALA A 271 35.35 14.50 10.63
CA ALA A 271 36.21 14.77 11.79
C ALA A 271 35.84 16.05 12.56
N GLN A 272 35.07 16.98 11.96
CA GLN A 272 34.70 18.26 12.59
C GLN A 272 33.37 18.24 13.37
N SER A 273 32.57 17.17 13.30
CA SER A 273 31.29 17.09 14.04
C SER A 273 31.36 16.30 15.36
N ARG A 274 32.48 15.63 15.66
CA ARG A 274 32.63 14.77 16.86
C ARG A 274 33.29 15.42 18.09
N SER A 275 33.42 16.74 18.13
CA SER A 275 33.88 17.46 19.32
C SER A 275 32.83 18.46 19.81
N ARG A 276 31.74 17.99 20.42
CA ARG A 276 30.96 18.80 21.37
C ARG A 276 30.10 17.92 22.30
N SER A 277 30.62 17.77 23.51
CA SER A 277 29.88 17.69 24.79
C SER A 277 29.05 16.44 25.10
N LEU A 278 29.72 15.46 25.73
CA LEU A 278 29.14 14.64 26.79
C LEU A 278 28.66 15.55 27.95
N LYS A 279 27.35 15.68 28.16
CA LYS A 279 26.78 16.15 29.43
C LYS A 279 25.75 15.14 29.94
N ARG A 280 26.10 14.48 31.06
CA ARG A 280 25.19 13.76 31.95
C ARG A 280 24.03 14.67 32.36
N TRP A 281 22.82 14.13 32.38
CA TRP A 281 21.67 14.70 33.10
C TRP A 281 21.05 13.62 34.01
N PRO A 282 20.87 13.89 35.31
CA PRO A 282 20.08 13.06 36.20
C PRO A 282 18.62 13.54 36.25
N GLY A 283 17.71 12.62 36.61
CA GLY A 283 16.43 12.93 37.28
C GLY A 283 15.40 13.73 36.49
N GLY A 284 14.33 13.07 36.06
CA GLY A 284 13.18 13.72 35.43
C GLY A 284 12.32 14.53 36.41
N SER A 285 11.84 15.68 35.94
CA SER A 285 10.47 16.16 36.12
C SER A 285 10.11 17.14 35.00
N LEU A 286 8.94 16.94 34.40
CA LEU A 286 8.35 17.75 33.32
C LEU A 286 8.04 19.19 33.80
N PRO A 287 7.95 20.17 32.87
CA PRO A 287 6.59 20.63 32.56
C PRO A 287 6.30 21.03 31.09
N ARG A 288 4.97 21.14 30.88
CA ARG A 288 4.13 21.46 29.73
C ARG A 288 4.51 22.65 28.82
N ARG A 289 4.12 22.46 27.54
CA ARG A 289 3.50 23.38 26.54
C ARG A 289 4.02 24.84 26.45
N ARG A 290 4.41 25.26 25.24
CA ARG A 290 3.62 26.22 24.42
C ARG A 290 4.22 26.43 23.02
N SER A 291 3.28 26.65 22.10
CA SER A 291 3.42 27.07 20.70
C SER A 291 4.26 28.34 20.50
N SER A 292 5.00 28.41 19.39
CA SER A 292 5.02 29.60 18.52
C SER A 292 5.73 29.31 17.20
N ARG A 293 5.14 29.89 16.14
CA ARG A 293 5.60 29.95 14.75
C ARG A 293 7.03 30.50 14.67
N CYS A 294 7.80 30.05 13.69
CA CYS A 294 8.75 30.95 13.04
C CYS A 294 8.85 30.63 11.54
N SER A 295 8.67 31.70 10.77
CA SER A 295 8.53 31.78 9.33
C SER A 295 9.88 31.95 8.62
N MET A 296 9.86 31.55 7.35
CA MET A 296 10.79 31.79 6.23
C MET A 296 11.96 32.76 6.43
N ILE A 297 13.14 32.36 5.90
CA ILE A 297 13.95 33.19 4.98
C ILE A 297 14.51 32.29 3.88
N PHE A 298 14.10 32.54 2.63
CA PHE A 298 14.73 32.05 1.40
C PHE A 298 15.85 33.04 1.02
N SER A 299 17.03 32.55 0.63
CA SER A 299 18.03 33.35 -0.08
C SER A 299 18.52 32.59 -1.31
N GLU A 300 18.26 33.20 -2.47
CA GLU A 300 18.63 32.79 -3.82
C GLU A 300 20.15 32.78 -4.01
N CYS A 301 20.64 31.88 -4.87
CA CYS A 301 21.93 32.02 -5.56
C CYS A 301 21.74 31.62 -7.03
N SER A 302 21.84 32.60 -7.92
CA SER A 302 22.00 32.42 -9.37
C SER A 302 23.45 32.00 -9.70
N PRO A 303 23.69 31.30 -10.83
CA PRO A 303 25.03 30.93 -11.26
C PRO A 303 25.61 31.91 -12.30
N THR A 304 26.89 32.25 -12.13
CA THR A 304 27.79 32.71 -13.20
C THR A 304 29.12 32.01 -12.97
N VAL A 305 29.52 31.09 -13.84
CA VAL A 305 30.37 31.29 -15.03
C VAL A 305 30.09 30.16 -16.01
#